data_AF-A0A8T7LXD7-F1
#
_entry.id   AF-A0A8T7LXD7-F1
#
_cell.length_a   1.000
_cell.length_b   1.000
_cell.length_c   1.000
_cell.angle_alpha   90.00
_cell.angle_beta   90.00
_cell.angle_gamma   90.00
#
_symmetry.space_group_name_H-M   'P 1'
#
loop_
_entity.id
_entity.type
_entity.pdbx_description
1 polymer ?
#
loop_
_entity_poly.entity_id
_entity_poly.type
_entity_poly.pdbx_seq_one_letter_code
_entity_poly.pdbx_strand_id
1 'polypeptide(L)'
;MSEYYQIKGYIRHNRNTYTREAITEELLKRGYSQSDIDDAWKSLLEEEHILENASKESVTESGKFWWAFAAYFFILPVIIGILARIVREKSYYIMSNNSFNVFLIGGVITILSGIILSLIFWDSDKPLSRGVFYGCLFTTVTPVISLGVIIGICSAG
;
A
#
# COMPACT_ATOMS: atom_id res chain seq x y z
N MET A 1 -29.54 23.53 7.23
CA MET A 1 -28.63 23.13 6.12
C MET A 1 -28.43 24.37 5.28
N SER A 2 -27.20 24.89 5.11
CA SER A 2 -27.01 26.19 4.44
C SER A 2 -27.46 26.14 2.97
N GLU A 3 -28.03 27.23 2.48
CA GLU A 3 -28.50 27.37 1.10
C GLU A 3 -27.41 27.05 0.09
N TYR A 4 -26.16 27.40 0.42
CA TYR A 4 -24.96 27.07 -0.33
C TYR A 4 -24.81 25.56 -0.65
N TYR A 5 -25.04 24.67 0.33
CA TYR A 5 -24.94 23.22 0.08
C TYR A 5 -26.06 22.70 -0.83
N GLN A 6 -27.22 23.35 -0.83
CA GLN A 6 -28.35 22.99 -1.70
C GLN A 6 -28.07 23.38 -3.15
N ILE A 7 -27.56 24.61 -3.37
CA ILE A 7 -27.13 25.09 -4.69
C ILE A 7 -26.04 24.18 -5.26
N LYS A 8 -24.98 23.94 -4.47
CA LYS A 8 -23.86 23.08 -4.88
C LYS A 8 -24.30 21.65 -5.20
N GLY A 9 -25.18 21.08 -4.38
CA GLY A 9 -25.75 19.75 -4.62
C GLY A 9 -26.58 19.68 -5.90
N TYR A 10 -27.40 20.70 -6.16
CA TYR A 10 -28.20 20.79 -7.38
C TYR A 10 -27.33 20.89 -8.64
N ILE A 11 -26.33 21.77 -8.62
CA ILE A 11 -25.38 21.93 -9.73
C ILE A 11 -24.66 20.60 -10.00
N ARG A 12 -24.15 19.93 -8.95
CA ARG A 12 -23.44 18.65 -9.08
C ARG A 12 -24.28 17.57 -9.75
N HIS A 13 -25.57 17.51 -9.44
CA HIS A 13 -26.49 16.51 -9.99
C HIS A 13 -26.84 16.78 -11.46
N ASN A 14 -26.96 18.05 -11.86
CA ASN A 14 -27.53 18.45 -13.15
C ASN A 14 -26.50 18.85 -14.21
N ARG A 15 -25.25 19.16 -13.83
CA ARG A 15 -24.21 19.65 -14.74
C ARG A 15 -23.83 18.71 -15.89
N ASN A 16 -24.13 17.42 -15.77
CA ASN A 16 -23.86 16.43 -16.83
C ASN A 16 -25.00 16.33 -17.85
N THR A 17 -26.14 16.97 -17.56
CA THR A 17 -27.37 16.88 -18.36
C THR A 17 -27.76 18.22 -18.95
N TYR A 18 -27.50 19.32 -18.25
CA TYR A 18 -27.88 20.67 -18.64
C TYR A 18 -26.68 21.60 -18.73
N THR A 19 -26.79 22.65 -19.55
CA THR A 19 -25.76 23.69 -19.64
C THR A 19 -25.71 24.54 -18.37
N ARG A 20 -24.59 25.22 -18.15
CA ARG A 20 -24.41 26.11 -16.99
C ARG A 20 -25.49 27.19 -16.94
N GLU A 21 -25.86 27.74 -18.08
CA GLU A 21 -26.85 28.80 -18.21
C GLU A 21 -28.24 28.31 -17.80
N ALA A 22 -28.64 27.12 -18.27
CA ALA A 22 -29.93 26.53 -17.93
C ALA A 22 -30.06 26.23 -16.44
N ILE A 23 -28.98 25.72 -15.82
CA ILE A 23 -28.94 25.46 -14.36
C ILE A 23 -29.00 26.76 -13.58
N THR A 24 -28.29 27.80 -14.04
CA THR A 24 -28.26 29.12 -13.41
C THR A 24 -29.64 29.78 -13.47
N GLU A 25 -30.30 29.75 -14.64
CA GLU A 25 -31.66 30.27 -14.81
C GLU A 25 -32.66 29.58 -13.89
N GLU A 26 -32.58 28.26 -13.76
CA GLU A 26 -33.44 27.48 -12.87
C GLU A 26 -33.20 27.81 -11.38
N LEU A 27 -31.96 28.04 -10.98
CA LEU A 27 -31.62 28.44 -9.61
C LEU A 27 -32.07 29.88 -9.31
N LEU A 28 -31.92 30.80 -10.26
CA LEU A 28 -32.45 32.16 -10.15
C LEU A 28 -33.98 32.15 -10.01
N LYS A 29 -34.69 31.30 -10.77
CA LYS A 29 -36.15 31.11 -10.65
C LYS A 29 -36.58 30.62 -9.26
N ARG A 30 -35.71 29.90 -8.57
CA ARG A 30 -35.93 29.41 -7.19
C ARG A 30 -35.60 30.45 -6.12
N GLY A 31 -35.14 31.64 -6.51
CA GLY A 31 -34.87 32.76 -5.60
C GLY A 31 -33.45 32.81 -5.05
N TYR A 32 -32.51 32.00 -5.55
CA TYR A 32 -31.10 32.10 -5.16
C TYR A 32 -30.43 33.32 -5.78
N SER A 33 -29.45 33.90 -5.08
CA SER A 33 -28.70 35.03 -5.61
C SER A 33 -27.68 34.58 -6.66
N GLN A 34 -27.42 35.43 -7.65
CA GLN A 34 -26.39 35.17 -8.67
C GLN A 34 -25.00 34.96 -8.03
N SER A 35 -24.69 35.70 -6.96
CA SER A 35 -23.43 35.58 -6.23
C SER A 35 -23.22 34.19 -5.66
N ASP A 36 -24.25 33.64 -4.98
CA ASP A 36 -24.15 32.31 -4.36
C ASP A 36 -24.02 31.20 -5.40
N ILE A 37 -24.67 31.37 -6.56
CA ILE A 37 -24.59 30.43 -7.68
C ILE A 37 -23.16 30.42 -8.26
N ASP A 38 -22.58 31.60 -8.49
CA ASP A 38 -21.23 31.71 -9.03
C ASP A 38 -20.16 31.20 -8.06
N ASP A 39 -20.32 31.46 -6.75
CA ASP A 39 -19.44 30.90 -5.71
C ASP A 39 -19.54 29.37 -5.64
N ALA A 40 -20.75 28.81 -5.80
CA ALA A 40 -20.93 27.36 -5.86
C ALA A 40 -20.24 26.75 -7.09
N TRP A 41 -20.38 27.36 -8.28
CA TRP A 41 -19.69 26.93 -9.50
C TRP A 41 -18.16 26.97 -9.35
N LYS A 42 -17.63 28.05 -8.80
CA LYS A 42 -16.19 28.21 -8.56
C LYS A 42 -15.66 27.13 -7.64
N SER A 43 -16.36 26.85 -6.54
CA SER A 43 -15.95 25.81 -5.59
C SER A 43 -15.91 24.40 -6.20
N LEU A 44 -16.84 24.10 -7.13
CA LEU A 44 -16.89 22.80 -7.79
C LEU A 44 -15.72 22.60 -8.76
N LEU A 45 -15.35 23.65 -9.50
CA LEU A 45 -14.20 23.63 -10.39
C LEU A 45 -12.88 23.45 -9.62
N GLU A 46 -12.76 24.12 -8.47
CA GLU A 46 -11.58 24.00 -7.61
C GLU A 46 -11.45 22.59 -7.02
N GLU A 47 -12.55 21.99 -6.53
CA GLU A 47 -12.57 20.61 -6.05
C GLU A 47 -12.19 19.60 -7.14
N GLU A 48 -12.66 19.79 -8.37
CA GLU A 48 -12.30 18.92 -9.49
C GLU A 48 -10.82 18.99 -9.81
N HIS A 49 -10.26 20.21 -9.84
CA HIS A 49 -8.84 20.39 -10.09
C HIS A 49 -7.98 19.75 -8.99
N ILE A 50 -8.40 19.85 -7.72
CA ILE A 50 -7.73 19.19 -6.59
C ILE A 50 -7.80 17.66 -6.74
N LEU A 51 -8.98 17.12 -7.06
CA LEU A 51 -9.18 15.67 -7.23
C LEU A 51 -8.39 15.12 -8.42
N GLU A 52 -8.35 15.83 -9.54
CA GLU A 52 -7.58 15.43 -10.71
C GLU A 52 -6.08 15.37 -10.39
N ASN A 53 -5.55 16.38 -9.72
CA ASN A 53 -4.14 16.42 -9.32
C ASN A 53 -3.81 15.33 -8.29
N ALA A 54 -4.66 15.12 -7.29
CA ALA A 54 -4.49 14.04 -6.31
C ALA A 54 -4.53 12.64 -6.98
N SER A 55 -5.38 12.47 -7.99
CA SER A 55 -5.45 11.21 -8.74
C SER A 55 -4.15 10.90 -9.49
N LYS A 56 -3.57 11.90 -10.17
CA LYS A 56 -2.33 11.74 -10.95
C LYS A 56 -1.13 11.43 -10.05
N GLU A 57 -1.07 12.03 -8.86
CA GLU A 57 0.00 11.79 -7.90
C GLU A 57 -0.07 10.36 -7.31
N SER A 58 -1.27 9.88 -6.99
CA SER A 58 -1.49 8.54 -6.41
C SER A 58 -1.15 7.38 -7.36
N VAL A 59 -1.35 7.55 -8.67
CA VAL A 59 -1.04 6.52 -9.68
C VAL A 59 0.47 6.38 -9.87
N THR A 60 1.22 7.46 -9.73
CA THR A 60 2.67 7.46 -10.01
C THR A 60 3.48 6.86 -8.85
N GLU A 61 3.03 7.02 -7.61
CA GLU A 61 3.69 6.39 -6.44
C GLU A 61 3.38 4.89 -6.33
N SER A 62 2.15 4.48 -6.62
CA SER A 62 1.75 3.06 -6.51
C SER A 62 2.53 2.15 -7.46
N GLY A 63 2.84 2.62 -8.69
CA GLY A 63 3.64 1.87 -9.65
C GLY A 63 5.08 1.62 -9.18
N LYS A 64 5.73 2.62 -8.57
CA LYS A 64 7.10 2.48 -8.03
C LYS A 64 7.14 1.51 -6.85
N PHE A 65 6.12 1.52 -6.00
CA PHE A 65 5.99 0.59 -4.89
C PHE A 65 5.89 -0.87 -5.36
N TRP A 66 5.03 -1.15 -6.35
CA TRP A 66 4.88 -2.51 -6.88
C TRP A 66 6.16 -3.04 -7.53
N TRP A 67 6.91 -2.19 -8.23
CA TRP A 67 8.21 -2.57 -8.79
C TRP A 67 9.26 -2.86 -7.71
N ALA A 68 9.33 -2.03 -6.66
CA ALA A 68 10.23 -2.27 -5.53
C ALA A 68 9.87 -3.57 -4.79
N PHE A 69 8.58 -3.84 -4.60
CA PHE A 69 8.09 -5.08 -3.98
C PHE A 69 8.41 -6.31 -4.82
N ALA A 70 8.16 -6.26 -6.13
CA ALA A 70 8.51 -7.34 -7.05
C ALA A 70 10.02 -7.58 -7.09
N ALA A 71 10.84 -6.52 -7.17
CA ALA A 71 12.29 -6.64 -7.13
C ALA A 71 12.77 -7.31 -5.84
N TYR A 72 12.21 -6.93 -4.68
CA TYR A 72 12.53 -7.58 -3.41
C TYR A 72 12.21 -9.09 -3.43
N PHE A 73 11.02 -9.46 -3.92
CA PHE A 73 10.57 -10.86 -3.94
C PHE A 73 11.38 -11.76 -4.89
N PHE A 74 11.90 -11.21 -5.99
CA PHE A 74 12.71 -11.98 -6.95
C PHE A 74 14.20 -11.95 -6.65
N ILE A 75 14.73 -10.82 -6.17
CA ILE A 75 16.17 -10.65 -5.94
C ILE A 75 16.58 -11.29 -4.60
N LEU A 76 15.76 -11.17 -3.55
CA LEU A 76 16.10 -11.68 -2.23
C LEU A 76 16.32 -13.21 -2.21
N PRO A 77 15.47 -14.07 -2.80
CA PRO A 77 15.70 -15.52 -2.81
C PRO A 77 16.93 -15.90 -3.63
N VAL A 78 17.21 -15.15 -4.70
CA VAL A 78 18.41 -15.36 -5.52
C VAL A 78 19.67 -15.05 -4.73
N ILE A 79 19.71 -13.92 -4.01
CA ILE A 79 20.82 -13.56 -3.12
C ILE A 79 20.98 -14.60 -2.00
N ILE A 80 19.89 -15.01 -1.35
CA ILE A 80 19.92 -16.04 -0.31
C ILE A 80 20.44 -17.37 -0.87
N GLY A 81 20.01 -17.76 -2.07
CA GLY A 81 20.46 -18.97 -2.75
C GLY A 81 21.95 -18.92 -3.09
N ILE A 82 22.46 -17.78 -3.56
CA ILE A 82 23.89 -17.57 -3.84
C ILE A 82 24.70 -17.64 -2.55
N LEU A 83 24.26 -16.96 -1.49
CA LEU A 83 24.94 -17.01 -0.19
C LEU A 83 24.93 -18.42 0.40
N ALA A 84 23.81 -19.12 0.33
CA ALA A 84 23.70 -20.51 0.78
C ALA A 84 24.64 -21.44 -0.02
N ARG A 85 24.83 -21.19 -1.32
CA ARG A 85 25.76 -21.95 -2.16
C ARG A 85 27.22 -21.67 -1.81
N ILE A 86 27.59 -20.40 -1.59
CA ILE A 86 28.94 -20.00 -1.13
C ILE A 86 29.24 -20.61 0.24
N VAL A 87 28.27 -20.57 1.15
CA VAL A 87 28.38 -21.19 2.48
C VAL A 87 28.50 -22.70 2.33
N ARG A 88 27.70 -23.36 1.48
CA ARG A 88 27.80 -24.82 1.26
C ARG A 88 29.18 -25.24 0.74
N GLU A 89 29.74 -24.52 -0.22
CA GLU A 89 31.08 -24.83 -0.76
C GLU A 89 32.19 -24.65 0.30
N LYS A 90 32.11 -23.61 1.14
CA LYS A 90 33.08 -23.43 2.24
C LYS A 90 32.83 -24.37 3.43
N SER A 91 31.58 -24.76 3.68
CA SER A 91 31.17 -25.61 4.81
C SER A 91 31.41 -27.09 4.56
N TYR A 92 31.63 -27.49 3.31
CA TYR A 92 32.00 -28.87 2.96
C TYR A 92 33.33 -29.30 3.62
N TYR A 93 34.15 -28.34 4.05
CA TYR A 93 35.38 -28.61 4.79
C TYR A 93 35.24 -28.59 6.32
N ILE A 94 34.10 -28.16 6.90
CA ILE A 94 34.00 -27.95 8.35
C ILE A 94 32.81 -28.67 9.03
N MET A 95 31.74 -29.09 8.36
CA MET A 95 30.54 -29.52 9.12
C MET A 95 29.81 -30.76 8.58
N SER A 96 30.06 -31.90 9.24
CA SER A 96 29.03 -32.92 9.48
C SER A 96 28.22 -32.66 10.78
N ASN A 97 28.37 -31.51 11.46
CA ASN A 97 27.76 -31.30 12.79
C ASN A 97 27.03 -29.97 13.07
N ASN A 98 27.05 -28.94 12.21
CA ASN A 98 26.34 -27.66 12.50
C ASN A 98 25.35 -27.20 11.42
N SER A 99 24.68 -28.12 10.74
CA SER A 99 23.56 -27.80 9.83
C SER A 99 22.49 -26.92 10.52
N PHE A 100 22.33 -27.09 11.83
CA PHE A 100 21.41 -26.32 12.66
C PHE A 100 21.77 -24.83 12.75
N ASN A 101 23.05 -24.47 12.81
CA ASN A 101 23.48 -23.08 12.95
C ASN A 101 23.21 -22.26 11.68
N VAL A 102 23.31 -22.88 10.49
CA VAL A 102 23.02 -22.20 9.22
C VAL A 102 21.53 -21.88 9.10
N PHE A 103 20.65 -22.79 9.53
CA PHE A 103 19.21 -22.55 9.58
C PHE A 103 18.83 -21.48 10.61
N LEU A 104 19.45 -21.50 11.79
CA LEU A 104 19.24 -20.48 12.84
C LEU A 104 19.64 -19.08 12.34
N ILE A 105 20.81 -18.95 11.73
CA ILE A 105 21.28 -17.65 11.20
C ILE A 105 20.35 -17.16 10.09
N GLY A 106 19.93 -18.05 9.17
CA GLY A 106 18.96 -17.71 8.12
C GLY A 106 17.63 -17.23 8.69
N GLY A 107 17.07 -17.96 9.66
CA GLY A 107 15.81 -17.59 10.32
C GLY A 107 15.89 -16.25 11.06
N VAL A 108 17.00 -16.00 11.77
CA VAL A 108 17.23 -14.73 12.47
C VAL A 108 17.29 -13.56 11.49
N ILE A 109 17.98 -13.72 10.35
CA ILE A 109 18.06 -12.67 9.32
C ILE A 109 16.66 -12.37 8.74
N THR A 110 15.84 -13.39 8.48
CA THR A 110 14.46 -13.20 7.97
C THR A 110 13.55 -12.51 8.98
N ILE A 111 13.69 -12.82 10.27
CA ILE A 111 12.92 -12.16 11.33
C ILE A 111 13.36 -10.70 11.46
N LEU A 112 14.67 -10.44 11.48
CA LEU A 112 15.22 -9.08 11.56
C LEU A 112 14.82 -8.23 10.35
N SER A 113 14.83 -8.78 9.13
CA SER A 113 14.36 -8.04 7.95
C SER A 113 12.88 -7.71 8.03
N GLY A 114 12.05 -8.62 8.56
CA GLY A 114 10.63 -8.36 8.84
C GLY A 114 10.42 -7.22 9.85
N ILE A 115 11.19 -7.20 10.95
CA ILE A 115 11.10 -6.14 11.97
C ILE A 115 11.53 -4.78 11.40
N ILE A 116 12.62 -4.72 10.62
CA ILE A 116 13.08 -3.46 10.01
C ILE A 116 12.04 -2.91 9.02
N LEU A 117 11.47 -3.78 8.18
CA LEU A 117 10.35 -3.41 7.29
C LEU A 117 9.14 -2.94 8.10
N SER A 118 8.85 -3.56 9.24
CA SER A 118 7.78 -3.13 10.15
C SER A 118 7.97 -1.69 10.60
N LEU A 119 9.17 -1.35 11.06
CA LEU A 119 9.48 -0.02 11.58
C LEU A 119 9.44 1.06 10.49
N ILE A 120 9.86 0.74 9.27
CA ILE A 120 9.82 1.68 8.13
C ILE A 120 8.38 1.95 7.69
N PHE A 121 7.51 0.93 7.70
CA PHE A 121 6.12 1.07 7.23
C PHE A 121 5.13 1.50 8.32
N TRP A 122 5.52 1.46 9.61
CA TRP A 122 4.67 1.86 10.73
C TRP A 122 4.28 3.34 10.69
N ASP A 123 5.14 4.20 10.15
CA ASP A 123 4.92 5.66 10.13
C ASP A 123 4.04 6.14 8.94
N SER A 124 3.65 5.23 8.04
CA SER A 124 2.73 5.56 6.95
C SER A 124 1.28 5.39 7.40
N ASP A 125 0.57 6.51 7.60
CA ASP A 125 -0.88 6.57 7.87
C ASP A 125 -1.77 6.01 6.73
N LYS A 126 -1.18 5.55 5.63
CA LYS A 126 -1.91 5.00 4.48
C LYS A 126 -2.42 3.59 4.81
N PRO A 127 -3.74 3.30 4.78
CA PRO A 127 -4.30 1.98 5.14
C PRO A 127 -3.77 0.83 4.26
N LEU A 128 -3.28 1.13 3.06
CA LEU A 128 -2.66 0.16 2.16
C LEU A 128 -1.33 -0.40 2.69
N SER A 129 -0.52 0.42 3.38
CA SER A 129 0.78 -0.02 3.93
C SER A 129 0.58 -1.07 5.02
N ARG A 130 -0.46 -0.89 5.86
CA ARG A 130 -0.83 -1.84 6.92
C ARG A 130 -1.25 -3.19 6.35
N GLY A 131 -2.03 -3.21 5.26
CA GLY A 131 -2.43 -4.46 4.59
C GLY A 131 -1.23 -5.26 4.05
N VAL A 132 -0.33 -4.58 3.34
CA VAL A 132 0.91 -5.21 2.82
C VAL A 132 1.81 -5.67 3.96
N PHE A 133 1.86 -4.91 5.04
CA PHE A 133 2.61 -5.26 6.24
C PHE A 133 2.15 -6.59 6.85
N TYR A 134 0.86 -6.76 7.12
CA TYR A 134 0.32 -8.02 7.64
C TYR A 134 0.51 -9.19 6.67
N GLY A 135 0.39 -8.96 5.36
CA GLY A 135 0.66 -9.99 4.35
C GLY A 135 2.11 -10.46 4.35
N CYS A 136 3.07 -9.53 4.46
CA CYS A 136 4.49 -9.86 4.50
C CYS A 136 4.87 -10.59 5.79
N LEU A 137 4.31 -10.15 6.92
CA LEU A 137 4.52 -10.79 8.22
C LEU A 137 3.93 -12.21 8.24
N PHE A 138 2.73 -12.40 7.69
CA PHE A 138 2.10 -13.72 7.61
C PHE A 138 2.88 -14.68 6.71
N THR A 139 3.33 -14.22 5.53
CA THR A 139 4.06 -15.07 4.58
C THR A 139 5.49 -15.40 5.02
N THR A 140 6.12 -14.57 5.85
CA THR A 140 7.48 -14.84 6.38
C THR A 140 7.47 -15.64 7.69
N VAL A 141 6.51 -15.36 8.59
CA VAL A 141 6.44 -16.03 9.90
C VAL A 141 5.84 -17.42 9.80
N THR A 142 4.82 -17.63 8.96
CA THR A 142 4.14 -18.93 8.85
C THR A 142 5.06 -20.08 8.42
N PRO A 143 5.95 -19.92 7.41
CA PRO A 143 6.87 -20.99 7.00
C PRO A 143 7.90 -21.32 8.09
N VAL A 144 8.39 -20.31 8.82
CA VAL A 144 9.38 -20.51 9.90
C VAL A 144 8.75 -21.27 11.05
N ILE A 145 7.53 -20.92 11.47
CA ILE A 145 6.79 -21.66 12.50
C ILE A 145 6.51 -23.08 12.01
N SER A 146 6.05 -23.25 10.77
CA SER A 146 5.72 -24.56 10.20
C SER A 146 6.94 -25.49 10.17
N LEU A 147 8.11 -24.98 9.75
CA LEU A 147 9.37 -25.72 9.77
C LEU A 147 9.80 -26.06 11.20
N GLY A 148 9.69 -25.12 12.15
CA GLY A 148 10.00 -25.38 13.55
C GLY A 148 9.14 -26.49 14.15
N VAL A 149 7.84 -26.50 13.84
CA VAL A 149 6.91 -27.57 14.27
C VAL A 149 7.27 -28.91 13.65
N ILE A 150 7.54 -28.96 12.34
CA ILE A 150 7.94 -30.21 11.65
C ILE A 150 9.22 -30.77 12.27
N ILE A 151 10.24 -29.93 12.50
CA ILE A 151 11.51 -30.34 13.11
C ILE A 151 11.27 -30.85 14.54
N GLY A 152 10.45 -30.14 15.34
CA GLY A 152 10.12 -30.54 16.70
C GLY A 152 9.44 -31.90 16.75
N ILE A 153 8.47 -32.16 15.86
CA ILE A 153 7.80 -33.45 15.73
C ILE A 153 8.80 -34.54 15.34
N CYS A 154 9.67 -34.29 14.36
CA CYS A 154 10.68 -35.26 13.92
C CYS A 154 11.76 -35.56 14.96
N SER A 155 12.04 -34.65 15.90
CA SER A 155 13.04 -34.85 16.96
C SER A 155 12.50 -35.54 18.22
N ALA A 156 11.17 -35.61 18.38
CA ALA A 156 10.51 -36.13 19.56
C ALA A 156 10.11 -37.62 19.46
N GLY A 157 10.27 -38.24 18.28
CA GLY A 157 10.08 -39.67 18.04
C GLY A 157 11.40 -40.39 17.84
#